data_AF-A0A9D4V6J6-F1
#
_entry.id   AF-A0A9D4V6J6-F1
#
_cell.length_a   1.000
_cell.length_b   1.000
_cell.length_c   1.000
_cell.angle_alpha   90.00
_cell.angle_beta   90.00
_cell.angle_gamma   90.00
#
_symmetry.space_group_name_H-M   'P 1'
#
loop_
_entity.id
_entity.type
_entity.pdbx_description
1 polymer ?
#
loop_
_entity_poly.entity_id
_entity_poly.type
_entity_poly.pdbx_seq_one_letter_code
_entity_poly.pdbx_strand_id
1 'polypeptide(L)'
;MATAQSLEAWEYNPSDEDQRCEHKYSPNRPVSPQYLEELGVLSWKIDVADCESNPTLEKIKGDRGYKFWETVTVAPGKLENYEAKLVQFFQEHLHPYDESRLILEGSGFWDVRSMEGVWIRFRVEKGDMIVLPPGMYHRFTLDTLNYIKAMLLYTEIPTRIDVMRPDGDDLEVRKEYVNQFLARSPPEYSISEELMKPVDSLSFRDDLILPISTLSLQENPPLPISTHG
;
A
#
# COMPACT_ATOMS: atom_id res chain seq x y z
N MET A 1 21.12 -20.92 -8.71
CA MET A 1 19.73 -20.50 -8.50
C MET A 1 19.79 -19.20 -7.71
N ALA A 2 19.44 -18.07 -8.33
CA ALA A 2 19.33 -16.81 -7.60
C ALA A 2 18.10 -16.93 -6.70
N THR A 3 18.29 -16.83 -5.38
CA THR A 3 17.18 -16.67 -4.44
C THR A 3 16.52 -15.34 -4.75
N ALA A 4 15.35 -15.37 -5.41
CA ALA A 4 14.53 -14.20 -5.58
C ALA A 4 14.08 -13.76 -4.19
N GLN A 5 14.74 -12.76 -3.62
CA GLN A 5 14.20 -12.06 -2.47
C GLN A 5 12.99 -11.28 -2.99
N SER A 6 11.80 -11.76 -2.62
CA SER A 6 10.52 -11.15 -2.94
C SER A 6 10.29 -9.90 -2.08
N LEU A 7 9.47 -8.97 -2.57
CA LEU A 7 9.08 -7.77 -1.81
C LEU A 7 8.53 -8.13 -0.43
N GLU A 8 8.95 -7.40 0.60
CA GLU A 8 8.34 -7.51 1.94
C GLU A 8 7.07 -6.67 1.97
N ALA A 9 5.94 -7.29 2.35
CA ALA A 9 4.63 -6.64 2.39
C ALA A 9 3.82 -6.99 3.64
N TRP A 10 2.94 -6.09 4.06
CA TRP A 10 2.07 -6.24 5.24
C TRP A 10 0.82 -5.37 5.14
N GLU A 11 -0.21 -5.73 5.90
CA GLU A 11 -1.39 -4.89 6.09
C GLU A 11 -0.99 -3.60 6.82
N TYR A 12 -1.30 -2.44 6.23
CA TYR A 12 -0.96 -1.14 6.78
C TYR A 12 -1.86 -0.83 7.98
N ASN A 13 -1.25 -0.61 9.14
CA ASN A 13 -1.92 -0.22 10.38
C ASN A 13 -2.11 1.30 10.44
N PRO A 14 -3.34 1.84 10.32
CA PRO A 14 -3.57 3.27 10.41
C PRO A 14 -3.27 3.78 11.83
N SER A 15 -2.37 4.76 11.93
CA SER A 15 -1.98 5.40 13.19
C SER A 15 -1.61 6.87 12.95
N ASP A 16 -1.39 7.61 14.03
CA ASP A 16 -0.92 9.00 13.99
C ASP A 16 0.61 9.12 13.79
N GLU A 17 1.31 8.00 13.53
CA GLU A 17 2.73 8.03 13.19
C GLU A 17 2.97 8.68 11.82
N ASP A 18 4.18 9.20 11.62
CA ASP A 18 4.59 9.74 10.32
C ASP A 18 4.43 8.66 9.24
N GLN A 19 3.83 9.01 8.11
CA GLN A 19 3.57 8.10 6.99
C GLN A 19 4.81 7.32 6.50
N ARG A 20 6.02 7.83 6.75
CA ARG A 20 7.30 7.21 6.42
C ARG A 20 7.72 6.09 7.37
N CYS A 21 6.99 5.88 8.48
CA CYS A 21 7.17 4.75 9.39
C CYS A 21 6.67 3.44 8.76
N GLU A 22 6.94 2.29 9.40
CA GLU A 22 6.53 1.00 8.82
C GLU A 22 5.01 0.78 8.89
N HIS A 23 4.31 1.32 9.90
CA HIS A 23 2.87 1.08 10.12
C HIS A 23 2.51 -0.41 10.13
N LYS A 24 3.26 -1.24 10.85
CA LYS A 24 2.93 -2.65 11.07
C LYS A 24 1.95 -2.79 12.23
N TYR A 25 1.07 -3.79 12.17
CA TYR A 25 0.31 -4.25 13.33
C TYR A 25 1.25 -4.94 14.34
N SER A 26 0.82 -5.03 15.60
CA SER A 26 1.48 -5.84 16.64
C SER A 26 0.49 -6.86 17.21
N PRO A 27 0.61 -8.17 16.88
CA PRO A 27 1.62 -8.78 16.01
C PRO A 27 1.46 -8.39 14.52
N ASN A 28 2.54 -8.53 13.74
CA ASN A 28 2.55 -8.20 12.32
C ASN A 28 1.53 -9.04 11.53
N ARG A 29 0.95 -8.44 10.49
CA ARG A 29 0.05 -9.09 9.53
C ARG A 29 0.71 -9.10 8.14
N PRO A 30 1.61 -10.06 7.87
CA PRO A 30 2.36 -10.09 6.63
C PRO A 30 1.43 -10.43 5.45
N VAL A 31 1.74 -9.85 4.29
CA VAL A 31 1.08 -10.15 3.02
C VAL A 31 2.07 -10.91 2.14
N SER A 32 1.61 -11.98 1.50
CA SER A 32 2.48 -12.78 0.64
C SER A 32 2.77 -12.04 -0.68
N PRO A 33 3.96 -12.23 -1.28
CA PRO A 33 4.26 -11.72 -2.62
C PRO A 33 3.26 -12.21 -3.67
N GLN A 34 2.78 -13.46 -3.53
CA GLN A 34 1.77 -14.05 -4.41
C GLN A 34 0.47 -13.23 -4.41
N TYR A 35 0.07 -12.70 -3.25
CA TYR A 35 -1.13 -11.87 -3.15
C TYR A 35 -0.93 -10.52 -3.85
N LEU A 36 0.27 -9.93 -3.81
CA LEU A 36 0.57 -8.73 -4.61
C LEU A 36 0.46 -9.03 -6.12
N GLU A 37 0.94 -10.19 -6.56
CA GLU A 37 0.80 -10.65 -7.96
C GLU A 37 -0.67 -10.85 -8.36
N GLU A 38 -1.51 -11.37 -7.46
CA GLU A 38 -2.95 -11.52 -7.66
C GLU A 38 -3.66 -10.17 -7.82
N LEU A 39 -3.19 -9.13 -7.13
CA LEU A 39 -3.61 -7.74 -7.33
C LEU A 39 -3.03 -7.13 -8.64
N GLY A 40 -2.13 -7.83 -9.31
CA GLY A 40 -1.50 -7.40 -10.56
C GLY A 40 -0.16 -6.68 -10.41
N VAL A 41 0.37 -6.56 -9.19
CA VAL A 41 1.71 -6.01 -8.96
C VAL A 41 2.74 -7.02 -9.47
N LEU A 42 3.60 -6.60 -10.40
CA LEU A 42 4.72 -7.42 -10.86
C LEU A 42 6.01 -6.92 -10.23
N SER A 43 6.91 -7.84 -9.90
CA SER A 43 8.21 -7.48 -9.33
C SER A 43 9.35 -8.34 -9.87
N TRP A 44 10.54 -7.74 -9.94
CA TRP A 44 11.79 -8.40 -10.31
C TRP A 44 12.94 -7.87 -9.47
N LYS A 45 13.96 -8.71 -9.26
CA LYS A 45 15.26 -8.26 -8.74
C LYS A 45 16.24 -8.07 -9.89
N ILE A 46 16.75 -6.86 -10.04
CA ILE A 46 17.68 -6.44 -11.10
C ILE A 46 18.98 -5.99 -10.44
N ASP A 47 20.10 -6.51 -10.94
CA ASP A 47 21.41 -5.95 -10.60
C ASP A 47 21.57 -4.59 -11.30
N VAL A 48 21.65 -3.54 -10.51
CA VAL A 48 21.73 -2.14 -10.97
C VAL A 48 23.17 -1.62 -11.03
N ALA A 49 24.18 -2.47 -10.78
CA ALA A 49 25.59 -2.07 -10.95
C ALA A 49 25.92 -1.72 -12.41
N ASP A 50 25.31 -2.42 -13.37
CA ASP A 50 25.37 -2.13 -14.80
C ASP A 50 23.96 -2.22 -15.41
N CYS A 51 23.14 -1.20 -15.13
CA CYS A 51 21.73 -1.23 -15.52
C CYS A 51 21.51 -1.16 -17.05
N GLU A 52 22.41 -0.49 -17.79
CA GLU A 52 22.25 -0.28 -19.23
C GLU A 52 22.47 -1.56 -20.04
N SER A 53 23.34 -2.45 -19.56
CA SER A 53 23.63 -3.72 -20.22
C SER A 53 22.87 -4.91 -19.61
N ASN A 54 22.03 -4.68 -18.59
CA ASN A 54 21.37 -5.75 -17.85
C ASN A 54 20.38 -6.52 -18.76
N PRO A 55 20.63 -7.81 -19.06
CA PRO A 55 19.83 -8.56 -20.01
C PRO A 55 18.40 -8.81 -19.52
N THR A 56 18.18 -8.89 -18.20
CA THR A 56 16.84 -9.02 -17.63
C THR A 56 16.04 -7.75 -17.82
N LEU A 57 16.65 -6.58 -17.59
CA LEU A 57 15.99 -5.29 -17.81
C LEU A 57 15.66 -5.09 -19.29
N GLU A 58 16.58 -5.40 -20.19
CA GLU A 58 16.34 -5.31 -21.64
C GLU A 58 15.21 -6.24 -22.10
N LYS A 59 15.14 -7.46 -21.57
CA LYS A 59 14.01 -8.36 -21.82
C LYS A 59 12.69 -7.77 -21.33
N ILE A 60 12.65 -7.23 -20.12
CA ILE A 60 11.43 -6.61 -19.56
C ILE A 60 10.99 -5.40 -20.40
N LYS A 61 11.93 -4.54 -20.81
CA LYS A 61 11.65 -3.42 -21.70
C LYS A 61 11.05 -3.89 -23.02
N GLY A 62 11.63 -4.93 -23.64
CA GLY A 62 11.12 -5.52 -24.88
C GLY A 62 9.73 -6.11 -24.72
N ASP A 63 9.51 -6.95 -23.70
CA ASP A 63 8.24 -7.63 -23.45
C ASP A 63 7.10 -6.65 -23.13
N ARG A 64 7.40 -5.57 -22.40
CA ARG A 64 6.43 -4.54 -22.01
C ARG A 64 6.34 -3.36 -22.98
N GLY A 65 7.20 -3.32 -23.99
CA GLY A 65 7.25 -2.24 -24.97
C GLY A 65 7.69 -0.90 -24.39
N TYR A 66 8.54 -0.87 -23.36
CA TYR A 66 9.10 0.37 -22.81
C TYR A 66 10.09 0.99 -23.78
N LYS A 67 9.76 2.19 -24.27
CA LYS A 67 10.56 2.94 -25.26
C LYS A 67 11.26 4.16 -24.65
N PHE A 68 10.80 4.61 -23.48
CA PHE A 68 11.28 5.82 -22.82
C PHE A 68 11.60 5.52 -21.36
N TRP A 69 12.62 6.18 -20.83
CA TRP A 69 12.97 6.13 -19.41
C TRP A 69 13.62 7.43 -18.95
N GLU A 70 13.51 7.70 -17.66
CA GLU A 70 14.18 8.81 -16.99
C GLU A 70 14.66 8.38 -15.61
N THR A 71 15.67 9.06 -15.07
CA THR A 71 16.11 8.85 -13.68
C THR A 71 15.63 10.01 -12.82
N VAL A 72 14.92 9.70 -11.74
CA VAL A 72 14.43 10.67 -10.76
C VAL A 72 15.06 10.39 -9.41
N THR A 73 15.46 11.44 -8.70
CA THR A 73 15.90 11.36 -7.30
C THR A 73 14.92 12.13 -6.44
N VAL A 74 14.27 11.45 -5.49
CA VAL A 74 13.37 12.05 -4.51
C VAL A 74 14.11 12.13 -3.19
N ALA A 75 14.57 13.34 -2.86
CA ALA A 75 15.26 13.66 -1.63
C ALA A 75 15.24 15.19 -1.39
N PRO A 76 15.42 15.65 -0.13
CA PRO A 76 15.53 17.06 0.17
C PRO A 76 16.60 17.75 -0.69
N GLY A 77 16.22 18.84 -1.38
CA GLY A 77 17.12 19.60 -2.25
C GLY A 77 17.51 18.92 -3.57
N LYS A 78 16.95 17.74 -3.88
CA LYS A 78 17.17 17.02 -5.16
C LYS A 78 15.94 16.99 -6.07
N LEU A 79 14.75 17.19 -5.49
CA LEU A 79 13.49 17.28 -6.22
C LEU A 79 12.92 18.69 -6.11
N GLU A 80 12.53 19.29 -7.23
CA GLU A 80 11.81 20.55 -7.25
C GLU A 80 10.42 20.40 -6.60
N ASN A 81 10.01 21.37 -5.79
CA ASN A 81 8.76 21.32 -5.02
C ASN A 81 8.63 20.05 -4.16
N TYR A 82 9.74 19.57 -3.60
CA TYR A 82 9.86 18.32 -2.83
C TYR A 82 8.69 18.08 -1.87
N GLU A 83 8.38 19.02 -0.97
CA GLU A 83 7.31 18.84 0.04
C GLU A 83 5.93 18.67 -0.61
N ALA A 84 5.59 19.53 -1.58
CA ALA A 84 4.32 19.43 -2.29
C ALA A 84 4.21 18.13 -3.10
N LYS A 85 5.34 17.65 -3.65
CA LYS A 85 5.40 16.38 -4.35
C LYS A 85 5.22 15.19 -3.43
N LEU A 86 5.77 15.21 -2.22
CA LEU A 86 5.53 14.13 -1.25
C LEU A 86 4.07 14.03 -0.83
N VAL A 87 3.40 15.19 -0.65
CA VAL A 87 1.95 15.21 -0.39
C VAL A 87 1.18 14.62 -1.56
N GLN A 88 1.51 15.03 -2.79
CA GLN A 88 0.88 14.52 -4.01
C GLN A 88 1.08 13.01 -4.18
N PHE A 89 2.32 12.51 -4.00
CA PHE A 89 2.63 11.09 -4.14
C PHE A 89 1.91 10.21 -3.11
N PHE A 90 1.68 10.74 -1.90
CA PHE A 90 1.02 10.00 -0.84
C PHE A 90 -0.51 10.09 -0.87
N GLN A 91 -1.08 11.00 -1.67
CA GLN A 91 -2.50 11.00 -1.95
C GLN A 91 -2.88 9.75 -2.75
N GLU A 92 -3.99 9.08 -2.42
CA GLU A 92 -4.44 7.90 -3.17
C GLU A 92 -4.85 8.28 -4.60
N HIS A 93 -4.18 7.66 -5.58
CA HIS A 93 -4.38 7.95 -7.00
C HIS A 93 -4.21 6.70 -7.86
N LEU A 94 -4.55 6.84 -9.15
CA LEU A 94 -4.28 5.85 -10.18
C LEU A 94 -3.71 6.51 -11.43
N HIS A 95 -3.16 5.69 -12.32
CA HIS A 95 -2.71 6.10 -13.65
C HIS A 95 -3.45 5.32 -14.75
N PRO A 96 -3.61 5.91 -15.95
CA PRO A 96 -4.14 5.22 -17.12
C PRO A 96 -3.11 4.32 -17.83
N TYR A 97 -1.91 4.19 -17.28
CA TYR A 97 -0.78 3.42 -17.80
C TYR A 97 -0.03 2.75 -16.64
N ASP A 98 0.94 1.88 -16.95
CA ASP A 98 1.80 1.25 -15.95
C ASP A 98 2.59 2.28 -15.14
N GLU A 99 2.59 2.13 -13.82
CA GLU A 99 3.63 2.73 -12.97
C GLU A 99 4.79 1.75 -12.84
N SER A 100 5.83 1.92 -13.69
CA SER A 100 7.05 1.11 -13.68
C SER A 100 8.21 1.84 -13.02
N ARG A 101 8.82 1.24 -11.99
CA ARG A 101 9.92 1.82 -11.21
C ARG A 101 11.00 0.77 -10.99
N LEU A 102 12.24 1.07 -11.38
CA LEU A 102 13.43 0.31 -10.96
C LEU A 102 14.21 1.15 -9.96
N ILE A 103 14.36 0.65 -8.73
CA ILE A 103 15.04 1.37 -7.66
C ILE A 103 16.56 1.21 -7.83
N LEU A 104 17.24 2.33 -8.08
CA LEU A 104 18.69 2.38 -8.29
C LEU A 104 19.43 2.55 -6.97
N GLU A 105 18.89 3.35 -6.06
CA GLU A 105 19.44 3.66 -4.74
C GLU A 105 18.32 4.01 -3.74
N GLY A 106 18.58 3.84 -2.45
CA GLY A 106 17.61 4.17 -1.40
C GLY A 106 16.45 3.18 -1.31
N SER A 107 15.33 3.65 -0.74
CA SER A 107 14.18 2.83 -0.41
C SER A 107 12.91 3.66 -0.18
N GLY A 108 11.77 2.99 -0.15
CA GLY A 108 10.48 3.60 0.14
C GLY A 108 9.35 2.57 0.19
N PHE A 109 8.14 3.07 0.31
CA PHE A 109 6.93 2.27 0.42
C PHE A 109 5.94 2.64 -0.68
N TRP A 110 5.37 1.61 -1.29
CA TRP A 110 4.12 1.73 -2.02
C TRP A 110 3.02 1.10 -1.19
N ASP A 111 1.88 1.79 -1.15
CA ASP A 111 0.65 1.24 -0.59
C ASP A 111 -0.33 0.98 -1.72
N VAL A 112 -0.96 -0.19 -1.72
CA VAL A 112 -2.00 -0.60 -2.69
C VAL A 112 -3.24 -1.10 -1.95
N ARG A 113 -4.39 -1.09 -2.62
CA ARG A 113 -5.63 -1.65 -2.06
C ARG A 113 -5.68 -3.16 -2.27
N SER A 114 -5.93 -3.91 -1.19
CA SER A 114 -6.37 -5.32 -1.23
C SER A 114 -7.72 -5.47 -1.95
N MET A 115 -8.14 -6.72 -2.17
CA MET A 115 -9.46 -7.04 -2.73
C MET A 115 -10.60 -6.48 -1.86
N GLU A 116 -10.40 -6.42 -0.55
CA GLU A 116 -11.34 -5.90 0.44
C GLU A 116 -11.21 -4.38 0.63
N GLY A 117 -10.30 -3.71 -0.08
CA GLY A 117 -10.09 -2.27 0.02
C GLY A 117 -9.27 -1.82 1.22
N VAL A 118 -8.65 -2.74 1.97
CA VAL A 118 -7.67 -2.42 3.03
C VAL A 118 -6.31 -2.08 2.41
N TRP A 119 -5.55 -1.16 3.02
CA TRP A 119 -4.21 -0.82 2.57
C TRP A 119 -3.20 -1.94 2.85
N ILE A 120 -2.41 -2.28 1.83
CA ILE A 120 -1.24 -3.14 1.92
C ILE A 120 -0.04 -2.29 1.59
N ARG A 121 0.92 -2.25 2.51
CA ARG A 121 2.22 -1.61 2.32
C ARG A 121 3.22 -2.65 1.87
N PHE A 122 4.02 -2.33 0.86
CA PHE A 122 5.22 -3.10 0.54
C PHE A 122 6.43 -2.19 0.40
N ARG A 123 7.57 -2.71 0.87
CA ARG A 123 8.86 -2.04 0.84
C ARG A 123 9.55 -2.32 -0.49
N VAL A 124 10.16 -1.28 -1.05
CA VAL A 124 11.12 -1.42 -2.15
C VAL A 124 12.47 -0.85 -1.74
N GLU A 125 13.53 -1.50 -2.20
CA GLU A 125 14.91 -1.13 -1.95
C GLU A 125 15.72 -1.26 -3.25
N LYS A 126 17.00 -0.87 -3.21
CA LYS A 126 17.91 -0.99 -4.35
C LYS A 126 17.81 -2.35 -5.05
N GLY A 127 17.67 -2.28 -6.37
CA GLY A 127 17.56 -3.44 -7.26
C GLY A 127 16.14 -3.99 -7.41
N ASP A 128 15.16 -3.50 -6.65
CA ASP A 128 13.77 -3.88 -6.88
C ASP A 128 13.21 -3.14 -8.09
N MET A 129 12.61 -3.88 -9.00
CA MET A 129 11.78 -3.34 -10.06
C MET A 129 10.33 -3.72 -9.78
N ILE A 130 9.44 -2.73 -9.79
CA ILE A 130 8.00 -2.93 -9.65
C ILE A 130 7.26 -2.40 -10.87
N VAL A 131 6.13 -3.02 -11.16
CA VAL A 131 5.14 -2.51 -12.11
C VAL A 131 3.76 -2.60 -11.46
N LEU A 132 3.10 -1.45 -11.34
CA LEU A 132 1.69 -1.37 -10.98
C LEU A 132 0.86 -1.25 -12.26
N PRO A 133 -0.18 -2.06 -12.43
CA PRO A 133 -1.00 -2.05 -13.63
C PRO A 133 -1.86 -0.77 -13.70
N PRO A 134 -2.32 -0.38 -14.90
CA PRO A 134 -3.23 0.74 -15.07
C PRO A 134 -4.50 0.56 -14.22
N GLY A 135 -5.03 1.65 -13.66
CA GLY A 135 -6.27 1.63 -12.88
C GLY A 135 -6.15 1.10 -11.44
N MET A 136 -4.97 0.66 -11.00
CA MET A 136 -4.71 0.31 -9.60
C MET A 136 -4.64 1.58 -8.74
N TYR A 137 -5.47 1.65 -7.69
CA TYR A 137 -5.30 2.67 -6.65
C TYR A 137 -4.09 2.36 -5.79
N HIS A 138 -3.21 3.35 -5.69
CA HIS A 138 -1.99 3.27 -4.92
C HIS A 138 -1.56 4.65 -4.40
N ARG A 139 -0.50 4.65 -3.61
CA ARG A 139 0.22 5.84 -3.17
C ARG A 139 1.67 5.48 -2.86
N PHE A 140 2.56 6.47 -2.90
CA PHE A 140 3.97 6.32 -2.61
C PHE A 140 4.39 7.21 -1.43
N THR A 141 5.29 6.70 -0.60
CA THR A 141 6.03 7.52 0.37
C THR A 141 7.46 7.03 0.52
N LEU A 142 8.38 7.97 0.79
CA LEU A 142 9.72 7.61 1.27
C LEU A 142 9.60 6.87 2.61
N ASP A 143 10.61 6.09 2.95
CA ASP A 143 10.78 5.66 4.33
C ASP A 143 11.54 6.72 5.15
N THR A 144 11.92 6.38 6.37
CA THR A 144 12.63 7.28 7.29
C THR A 144 14.02 7.71 6.80
N LEU A 145 14.59 7.05 5.78
CA LEU A 145 15.86 7.47 5.15
C LEU A 145 15.68 8.70 4.24
N ASN A 146 14.45 9.04 3.86
CA ASN A 146 14.12 10.22 3.05
C ASN A 146 14.91 10.31 1.72
N TYR A 147 15.24 9.16 1.13
CA TYR A 147 16.02 9.10 -0.10
C TYR A 147 15.62 7.90 -0.95
N ILE A 148 15.22 8.17 -2.19
CA ILE A 148 15.12 7.14 -3.23
C ILE A 148 15.58 7.72 -4.58
N LYS A 149 16.26 6.90 -5.36
CA LYS A 149 16.58 7.18 -6.76
C LYS A 149 16.05 6.03 -7.60
N ALA A 150 15.23 6.35 -8.59
CA ALA A 150 14.56 5.36 -9.41
C ALA A 150 14.70 5.69 -10.90
N MET A 151 14.82 4.65 -11.72
CA MET A 151 14.57 4.72 -13.15
C MET A 151 13.07 4.48 -13.38
N LEU A 152 12.41 5.44 -14.00
CA LEU A 152 11.01 5.35 -14.40
C LEU A 152 10.96 4.90 -15.86
N LEU A 153 10.13 3.92 -16.19
CA LEU A 153 10.02 3.36 -17.55
C LEU A 153 8.61 3.56 -18.10
N TYR A 154 8.53 3.87 -19.40
CA TYR A 154 7.28 4.19 -20.06
C TYR A 154 7.21 3.60 -21.48
N THR A 155 6.01 3.22 -21.90
CA THR A 155 5.71 2.75 -23.26
C THR A 155 5.66 3.90 -24.27
N GLU A 156 5.19 5.06 -23.82
CA GLU A 156 5.05 6.30 -24.58
C GLU A 156 5.67 7.48 -23.81
N ILE A 157 5.73 8.66 -24.43
CA ILE A 157 6.24 9.86 -23.75
C ILE A 157 5.36 10.15 -22.51
N PRO A 158 5.94 10.28 -21.30
CA PRO A 158 5.18 10.35 -20.07
C PRO A 158 4.35 11.63 -19.97
N THR A 159 3.03 11.48 -19.83
CA THR A 159 2.09 12.58 -19.59
C THR A 159 1.95 12.94 -18.10
N ARG A 160 2.39 12.06 -17.19
CA ARG A 160 2.40 12.26 -15.71
C ARG A 160 1.02 12.63 -15.16
N ILE A 161 0.03 11.82 -15.50
CA ILE A 161 -1.36 11.99 -15.09
C ILE A 161 -1.60 11.20 -13.82
N ASP A 162 -1.91 11.89 -12.73
CA ASP A 162 -2.35 11.29 -11.47
C ASP A 162 -3.84 11.60 -11.33
N VAL A 163 -4.68 10.56 -11.36
CA VAL A 163 -6.13 10.73 -11.13
C VAL A 163 -6.41 10.39 -9.68
N MET A 164 -6.67 11.42 -8.88
CA MET A 164 -6.97 11.27 -7.46
C MET A 164 -8.27 10.50 -7.26
N ARG A 165 -8.34 9.72 -6.18
CA ARG A 165 -9.61 9.12 -5.76
C ARG A 165 -10.53 10.20 -5.16
N PRO A 166 -11.85 10.22 -5.45
CA PRO A 166 -12.65 9.24 -6.20
C PRO A 166 -12.77 9.51 -7.72
N ASP A 167 -12.15 10.55 -8.27
CA ASP A 167 -12.33 10.95 -9.68
C ASP A 167 -11.95 9.85 -10.69
N GLY A 168 -11.13 8.89 -10.27
CA GLY A 168 -10.75 7.73 -11.07
C GLY A 168 -11.76 6.56 -11.07
N ASP A 169 -12.77 6.55 -10.20
CA ASP A 169 -13.63 5.38 -9.97
C ASP A 169 -14.43 4.99 -11.23
N ASP A 170 -14.87 5.98 -12.02
CA ASP A 170 -15.68 5.78 -13.23
C ASP A 170 -14.87 5.64 -14.52
N LEU A 171 -13.53 5.73 -14.46
CA LEU A 171 -12.68 5.58 -15.63
C LEU A 171 -12.68 4.15 -16.16
N GLU A 172 -12.68 3.98 -17.49
CA GLU A 172 -12.66 2.65 -18.11
C GLU A 172 -11.44 1.82 -17.67
N VAL A 173 -10.27 2.44 -17.54
CA VAL A 173 -9.05 1.77 -17.05
C VAL A 173 -9.21 1.21 -15.63
N ARG A 174 -9.99 1.89 -14.78
CA ARG A 174 -10.30 1.40 -13.43
C ARG A 174 -11.25 0.21 -13.48
N LYS A 175 -12.29 0.28 -14.33
CA LYS A 175 -13.23 -0.85 -14.54
C LYS A 175 -12.52 -2.07 -15.10
N GLU A 176 -11.59 -1.89 -16.03
CA GLU A 176 -10.74 -2.95 -16.57
C GLU A 176 -9.89 -3.60 -15.46
N TYR A 177 -9.20 -2.81 -14.64
CA TYR A 177 -8.46 -3.30 -13.48
C TYR A 177 -9.34 -4.14 -12.54
N VAL A 178 -10.52 -3.62 -12.18
CA VAL A 178 -11.48 -4.32 -11.31
C VAL A 178 -11.89 -5.65 -11.93
N ASN A 179 -12.27 -5.67 -13.21
CA ASN A 179 -12.69 -6.89 -13.90
C ASN A 179 -11.57 -7.93 -14.02
N GLN A 180 -10.33 -7.48 -14.23
CA GLN A 180 -9.20 -8.37 -14.45
C GLN A 180 -8.64 -8.98 -13.14
N PHE A 181 -8.51 -8.15 -12.09
CA PHE A 181 -7.78 -8.50 -10.87
C PHE A 181 -8.69 -8.68 -9.66
N LEU A 182 -9.78 -7.92 -9.53
CA LEU A 182 -10.63 -7.93 -8.32
C LEU A 182 -11.92 -8.73 -8.48
N ALA A 183 -12.42 -8.95 -9.70
CA ALA A 183 -13.67 -9.66 -9.96
C ALA A 183 -13.54 -11.20 -9.87
N ARG A 184 -12.35 -11.72 -9.55
CA ARG A 184 -12.16 -13.14 -9.26
C ARG A 184 -12.71 -13.41 -7.86
N SER A 185 -13.52 -14.46 -7.71
CA SER A 185 -13.84 -14.98 -6.38
C SER A 185 -12.52 -15.23 -5.65
N PRO A 186 -12.39 -14.85 -4.36
CA PRO A 186 -11.20 -15.20 -3.60
C PRO A 186 -10.96 -16.71 -3.76
N PRO A 187 -9.72 -17.16 -3.96
CA PRO A 187 -9.44 -18.59 -3.98
C PRO A 187 -10.04 -19.20 -2.71
N GLU A 188 -10.74 -20.33 -2.82
CA GLU A 188 -11.25 -21.09 -1.68
C GLU A 188 -10.06 -21.56 -0.84
N TYR A 189 -9.51 -20.67 0.00
CA TYR A 189 -8.71 -21.07 1.13
C TYR A 189 -9.68 -21.38 2.24
N SER A 190 -9.92 -22.68 2.42
CA SER A 190 -10.66 -23.26 3.52
C SER A 190 -10.11 -22.70 4.83
N ILE A 191 -10.84 -21.74 5.42
CA ILE A 191 -10.86 -21.60 6.87
C ILE A 191 -11.28 -22.98 7.37
N SER A 192 -10.45 -23.63 8.19
CA SER A 192 -10.81 -24.92 8.76
C SER A 192 -12.19 -24.80 9.40
N GLU A 193 -13.11 -25.73 9.09
CA GLU A 193 -14.47 -25.80 9.68
C GLU A 193 -14.46 -25.70 11.22
N GLU A 194 -13.32 -25.94 11.84
CA GLU A 194 -13.09 -25.84 13.28
C GLU A 194 -13.31 -24.43 13.86
N LEU A 195 -13.15 -23.36 13.06
CA LEU A 195 -13.39 -21.97 13.48
C LEU A 195 -14.81 -21.45 13.20
N MET A 196 -15.65 -22.26 12.53
CA MET A 196 -17.01 -21.88 12.12
C MET A 196 -18.10 -22.59 12.94
N LYS A 197 -17.78 -23.06 14.14
CA LYS A 197 -18.82 -23.56 15.06
C LYS A 197 -19.62 -22.37 15.61
N PRO A 198 -20.95 -22.35 15.47
CA PRO A 198 -21.77 -21.36 16.16
C PRO A 198 -21.56 -21.51 17.67
N VAL A 199 -21.23 -20.42 18.34
CA VAL A 199 -21.31 -20.34 19.80
C VAL A 199 -22.79 -20.25 20.14
N ASP A 200 -23.44 -21.40 20.26
CA ASP A 200 -24.75 -21.49 20.87
C ASP A 200 -24.79 -22.57 21.95
N SER A 201 -25.44 -22.20 23.05
CA SER A 201 -25.69 -22.96 24.29
C SER A 201 -24.57 -22.99 25.34
N LEU A 202 -24.14 -21.81 25.81
CA LEU A 202 -23.96 -21.68 27.26
C LEU A 202 -25.34 -21.50 27.88
N SER A 203 -25.87 -22.60 28.42
CA SER A 203 -27.06 -22.57 29.28
C SER A 203 -26.82 -21.60 30.43
N PHE A 204 -27.65 -20.56 30.52
CA PHE A 204 -27.78 -19.75 31.73
C PHE A 204 -28.13 -20.69 32.89
N ARG A 205 -27.32 -20.67 33.95
CA ARG A 205 -27.68 -21.24 35.24
C ARG A 205 -28.39 -20.13 36.03
N ASP A 206 -29.67 -20.32 36.29
CA ASP A 206 -30.58 -19.40 37.02
C ASP A 206 -30.35 -19.39 38.54
N ASP A 207 -29.10 -19.50 39.01
CA ASP A 207 -28.82 -19.45 40.44
C ASP A 207 -27.64 -18.50 40.67
N LEU A 208 -27.96 -17.22 40.92
CA LEU A 208 -27.28 -16.27 41.81
C LEU A 208 -27.83 -14.85 41.57
N ILE A 209 -29.09 -14.61 41.97
CA ILE A 209 -29.60 -13.26 42.19
C ILE A 209 -29.27 -12.87 43.63
N LEU A 210 -28.40 -11.88 43.82
CA LEU A 210 -28.34 -11.09 45.06
C LEU A 210 -28.84 -9.68 44.75
N PRO A 211 -29.67 -9.07 45.62
CA PRO A 211 -30.35 -7.81 45.31
C PRO A 211 -29.39 -6.61 45.32
N ILE A 212 -29.54 -5.76 44.31
CA ILE A 212 -28.85 -4.47 44.18
C ILE A 212 -29.42 -3.52 45.24
N SER A 213 -28.60 -3.16 46.23
CA SER A 213 -28.83 -1.97 47.06
C SER A 213 -28.38 -0.72 46.30
N THR A 214 -29.29 0.25 46.22
CA THR A 214 -29.13 1.64 45.76
C THR A 214 -27.78 2.26 46.09
N LEU A 215 -27.08 2.76 45.06
CA LEU A 215 -26.01 3.75 45.18
C LEU A 215 -26.38 4.98 44.35
N SER A 216 -26.34 6.13 45.02
CA SER A 216 -26.73 7.44 44.51
C SER A 216 -25.83 7.95 43.39
N LEU A 217 -26.44 8.59 42.40
CA LEU A 217 -25.77 9.44 41.43
C LEU A 217 -25.07 10.61 42.16
N GLN A 218 -23.75 10.75 41.98
CA GLN A 218 -23.06 12.02 42.22
C GLN A 218 -22.90 12.75 40.90
N GLU A 219 -23.46 13.95 40.82
CA GLU A 219 -23.22 14.90 39.73
C GLU A 219 -21.85 15.56 39.88
N ASN A 220 -21.15 15.75 38.76
CA ASN A 220 -19.91 16.52 38.72
C ASN A 220 -20.21 18.03 38.83
N PRO A 221 -19.41 18.80 39.60
CA PRO A 221 -19.61 20.25 39.68
C PRO A 221 -19.20 20.96 38.38
N PRO A 222 -19.84 22.10 38.04
CA PRO A 222 -19.53 22.85 36.83
C PRO A 222 -18.20 23.62 36.95
N LEU A 223 -17.52 23.78 35.81
CA LEU A 223 -16.29 24.55 35.67
C LEU A 223 -16.52 26.05 35.91
N PRO A 224 -15.57 26.79 36.51
CA PRO A 224 -15.74 28.21 36.78
C PRO A 224 -15.65 29.05 35.50
N ILE A 225 -16.61 29.96 35.35
CA ILE A 225 -16.66 31.00 34.33
C ILE A 225 -15.68 32.11 34.72
N SER A 226 -14.72 32.41 33.85
CA SER A 226 -13.86 33.60 33.96
C SER A 226 -14.64 34.81 33.44
N THR A 227 -14.84 35.81 34.29
CA THR A 227 -15.26 37.16 33.90
C THR A 227 -14.08 38.13 34.07
N HIS A 228 -13.87 38.95 33.04
CA HIS A 228 -12.75 39.87 32.84
C HIS A 228 -12.57 40.96 33.90
N GLY A 229 -11.31 41.43 33.99
CA GLY A 229 -10.89 42.77 34.40
C GLY A 229 -9.68 43.18 33.57
#